data_AF-A0A257SI36-F1
#
_entry.id   AF-A0A257SI36-F1
#
_cell.length_a   1.000
_cell.length_b   1.000
_cell.length_c   1.000
_cell.angle_alpha   90.00
_cell.angle_beta   90.00
_cell.angle_gamma   90.00
#
_symmetry.space_group_name_H-M   'P 1'
#
loop_
_entity.id
_entity.type
_entity.pdbx_description
1 polymer ?
#
loop_
_entity_poly.entity_id
_entity_poly.type
_entity_poly.pdbx_seq_one_letter_code
_entity_poly.pdbx_strand_id
1 'polypeptide(L)'
;DSTYAYQSGGRGVPPEHIAELARWAGITRRPDLTLWFDVPPELGAARIRARRPDRLEQEDQAFFSRARAVFAERCAAEPQRILRVDAAQALPVVHDTLRAQLALRLAAHCS
;
A
#
# COMPACT_ATOMS: atom_id res chain seq x y z
N ASP A 1 1.63 -6.96 0.39
CA ASP A 1 2.17 -5.85 -0.43
C ASP A 1 3.17 -4.98 0.32
N SER A 2 2.88 -4.56 1.56
CA SER A 2 3.78 -3.69 2.37
C SER A 2 5.22 -4.19 2.51
N THR A 3 5.44 -5.50 2.67
CA THR A 3 6.80 -6.07 2.73
C THR A 3 7.60 -5.77 1.46
N TYR A 4 6.99 -5.87 0.27
CA TYR A 4 7.65 -5.49 -0.98
C TYR A 4 7.95 -3.99 -1.00
N ALA A 5 6.97 -3.15 -0.63
CA ALA A 5 7.14 -1.70 -0.64
C ALA A 5 8.29 -1.25 0.25
N TYR A 6 8.30 -1.67 1.52
CA TYR A 6 9.30 -1.20 2.47
C TYR A 6 10.64 -1.92 2.33
N GLN A 7 10.65 -3.24 2.09
CA GLN A 7 11.92 -3.97 2.04
C GLN A 7 12.58 -3.86 0.67
N SER A 8 11.82 -3.99 -0.43
CA SER A 8 12.40 -3.84 -1.76
C SER A 8 12.54 -2.38 -2.16
N GLY A 9 11.46 -1.61 -2.13
CA GLY A 9 11.53 -0.18 -2.47
C GLY A 9 12.32 0.60 -1.43
N GLY A 10 11.88 0.56 -0.18
CA GLY A 10 12.49 1.32 0.90
C GLY A 10 13.94 0.92 1.20
N ARG A 11 14.23 -0.39 1.33
CA ARG A 11 15.55 -0.90 1.74
C ARG A 11 16.40 -1.54 0.63
N GLY A 12 15.91 -1.59 -0.60
CA GLY A 12 16.68 -2.11 -1.75
C GLY A 12 16.85 -3.64 -1.76
N VAL A 13 16.08 -4.39 -0.97
CA VAL A 13 16.10 -5.86 -1.01
C VAL A 13 15.58 -6.34 -2.37
N PRO A 14 16.28 -7.23 -3.08
CA PRO A 14 15.76 -7.77 -4.34
C PRO A 14 14.38 -8.43 -4.14
N PRO A 15 13.37 -8.11 -4.96
CA PRO A 15 12.00 -8.60 -4.78
C PRO A 15 11.90 -10.14 -4.83
N GLU A 16 12.79 -10.80 -5.56
CA GLU A 16 12.91 -12.26 -5.62
C GLU A 16 13.26 -12.87 -4.25
N HIS A 17 14.08 -12.20 -3.43
CA HIS A 17 14.40 -12.67 -2.08
C HIS A 17 13.19 -12.58 -1.16
N ILE A 18 12.34 -11.55 -1.32
CA ILE A 18 11.08 -11.43 -0.59
C ILE A 18 10.13 -12.56 -0.97
N ALA A 19 10.04 -12.88 -2.28
CA ALA A 19 9.21 -13.97 -2.78
C ALA A 19 9.69 -15.34 -2.28
N GLU A 20 11.01 -15.56 -2.25
CA GLU A 20 11.59 -16.77 -1.67
C GLU A 20 11.29 -16.89 -0.18
N LEU A 21 11.52 -15.83 0.60
CA LEU A 21 11.24 -15.85 2.03
C LEU A 21 9.76 -16.12 2.32
N ALA A 22 8.85 -15.52 1.56
CA ALA A 22 7.41 -15.77 1.70
C ALA A 22 7.06 -17.25 1.45
N ARG A 23 7.69 -17.87 0.43
CA ARG A 23 7.53 -19.29 0.12
C ARG A 23 8.03 -20.19 1.25
N TRP A 24 9.22 -19.90 1.76
CA TRP A 24 9.82 -20.61 2.90
C TRP A 24 8.97 -20.48 4.17
N ALA A 25 8.39 -19.31 4.42
CA ALA A 25 7.48 -19.06 5.53
C ALA A 25 6.09 -19.71 5.36
N GLY A 26 5.84 -20.44 4.26
CA GLY A 26 4.55 -21.08 3.98
C GLY A 26 3.43 -20.10 3.63
N ILE A 27 3.75 -18.86 3.25
CA ILE A 27 2.76 -17.85 2.86
C ILE A 27 2.33 -18.14 1.42
N THR A 28 1.23 -18.88 1.29
CA THR A 28 0.68 -19.32 -0.01
C THR A 28 -0.52 -18.51 -0.46
N ARG A 29 -1.24 -17.87 0.47
CA ARG A 29 -2.44 -17.08 0.18
C ARG A 29 -2.11 -15.59 0.02
N ARG A 30 -2.69 -14.97 -1.00
CA ARG A 30 -2.73 -13.51 -1.16
C ARG A 30 -4.09 -12.97 -0.69
N PRO A 31 -4.16 -11.71 -0.24
CA PRO A 31 -5.44 -11.07 0.04
C PRO A 31 -6.30 -11.00 -1.22
N ASP A 32 -7.61 -11.26 -1.10
CA ASP A 32 -8.55 -11.12 -2.20
C ASP A 32 -8.69 -9.65 -2.65
N LEU A 33 -8.51 -8.72 -1.71
CA LEU A 33 -8.47 -7.28 -1.93
C LEU A 33 -7.38 -6.64 -1.08
N THR A 34 -6.67 -5.66 -1.64
CA THR A 34 -5.75 -4.77 -0.94
C THR A 34 -6.13 -3.33 -1.22
N LEU A 35 -6.39 -2.56 -0.17
CA LEU A 35 -6.63 -1.12 -0.26
C LEU A 35 -5.29 -0.41 -0.05
N TRP A 36 -4.77 0.22 -1.10
CA TRP A 36 -3.58 1.05 -1.00
C TRP A 36 -3.98 2.52 -0.91
N PHE A 37 -3.83 3.07 0.28
CA PHE A 37 -4.00 4.50 0.56
C PHE A 37 -2.78 5.27 0.06
N ASP A 38 -2.86 5.76 -1.17
CA ASP A 38 -1.79 6.52 -1.79
C ASP A 38 -1.77 7.94 -1.23
N VAL A 39 -0.64 8.34 -0.66
CA VAL A 39 -0.40 9.68 -0.13
C VAL A 39 1.01 10.13 -0.51
N PRO A 40 1.20 11.38 -0.98
CA PRO A 40 2.53 11.93 -1.18
C PRO A 40 3.34 11.88 0.13
N PRO A 41 4.63 11.47 0.10
CA PRO A 41 5.46 11.36 1.29
C PRO A 41 5.50 12.63 2.15
N GLU A 42 5.46 13.80 1.52
CA GLU A 42 5.50 15.10 2.19
C GLU A 42 4.23 15.32 3.03
N LEU A 43 3.08 14.97 2.47
CA LEU A 43 1.79 15.04 3.16
C LEU A 43 1.68 13.97 4.25
N GLY A 44 2.20 12.77 4.00
CA GLY A 44 2.30 11.70 5.00
C GLY A 44 3.13 12.13 6.22
N ALA A 45 4.31 12.69 5.97
CA ALA A 45 5.19 13.20 7.02
C ALA A 45 4.53 14.32 7.84
N ALA A 46 3.79 15.24 7.20
CA ALA A 46 3.05 16.29 7.91
C ALA A 46 2.01 15.72 8.88
N ARG A 47 1.31 14.63 8.49
CA ARG A 47 0.33 13.94 9.35
C ARG A 47 0.98 13.20 10.51
N ILE A 48 2.14 12.58 10.29
CA ILE A 48 2.89 11.86 11.34
C ILE A 48 3.37 12.83 12.43
N ARG A 49 3.81 14.04 12.07
CA ARG A 49 4.29 15.06 13.05
C ARG A 49 3.23 15.46 14.09
N ALA A 50 1.95 15.22 13.84
CA ALA A 50 0.88 15.45 14.81
C ALA A 50 0.86 14.41 15.95
N ARG A 51 1.71 13.37 15.89
CA ARG A 51 1.86 12.33 16.91
C ARG A 51 3.31 11.86 17.03
N ARG A 52 3.57 10.93 17.96
CA ARG A 52 4.90 10.31 18.11
C ARG A 52 5.11 9.29 16.97
N PRO A 53 6.18 9.42 16.15
CA PRO A 53 6.47 8.46 15.09
C PRO A 53 7.03 7.15 15.65
N ASP A 54 6.64 6.03 15.05
CA ASP A 54 7.31 4.75 15.27
C ASP A 54 8.67 4.69 14.52
N ARG A 55 9.37 3.54 14.63
CA ARG A 55 10.69 3.36 14.03
C ARG A 55 10.68 3.45 12.50
N LEU A 56 9.65 2.92 11.84
CA LEU A 56 9.52 2.99 10.38
C LEU A 56 9.22 4.41 9.94
N GLU A 57 8.40 5.12 10.70
CA GLU A 57 7.98 6.50 10.46
C GLU A 57 9.10 7.53 10.64
N GLN A 58 10.26 7.11 11.15
CA GLN A 58 11.48 7.92 11.24
C GLN A 58 12.38 7.82 10.00
N GLU A 59 12.06 6.94 9.04
CA GLU A 59 12.78 6.85 7.76
C GLU A 59 12.61 8.15 6.93
N ASP A 60 13.48 8.34 5.94
CA ASP A 60 13.51 9.58 5.15
C ASP A 60 12.45 9.63 4.02
N GLN A 61 12.29 10.81 3.42
CA GLN A 61 11.36 11.02 2.31
C GLN A 61 11.70 10.16 1.09
N ALA A 62 12.98 9.84 0.86
CA ALA A 62 13.41 9.02 -0.26
C ALA A 62 12.99 7.55 -0.06
N PHE A 63 13.07 7.03 1.16
CA PHE A 63 12.55 5.72 1.56
C PHE A 63 11.07 5.61 1.26
N PHE A 64 10.26 6.58 1.69
CA PHE A 64 8.82 6.58 1.43
C PHE A 64 8.49 6.77 -0.05
N SER A 65 9.28 7.56 -0.79
CA SER A 65 9.13 7.72 -2.24
C SER A 65 9.35 6.41 -2.99
N ARG A 66 10.40 5.66 -2.64
CA ARG A 66 10.66 4.33 -3.23
C ARG A 66 9.61 3.30 -2.82
N ALA A 67 9.17 3.31 -1.56
CA ALA A 67 8.10 2.43 -1.11
C ALA A 67 6.77 2.69 -1.85
N ARG A 68 6.43 3.97 -2.05
CA ARG A 68 5.27 4.39 -2.85
C ARG A 68 5.37 3.92 -4.30
N ALA A 69 6.55 4.02 -4.92
CA ALA A 69 6.77 3.54 -6.29
C ALA A 69 6.49 2.04 -6.41
N VAL A 70 6.98 1.22 -5.48
CA VAL A 70 6.70 -0.23 -5.48
C VAL A 70 5.22 -0.53 -5.26
N PHE A 71 4.51 0.23 -4.41
CA PHE A 71 3.05 0.08 -4.33
C PHE A 71 2.37 0.41 -5.67
N ALA A 72 2.82 1.45 -6.38
CA ALA A 72 2.29 1.82 -7.68
C ALA A 72 2.50 0.73 -8.74
N GLU A 73 3.71 0.18 -8.83
CA GLU A 73 4.04 -0.93 -9.72
C GLU A 73 3.17 -2.15 -9.46
N ARG A 74 3.04 -2.54 -8.18
CA ARG A 74 2.19 -3.67 -7.79
C ARG A 74 0.72 -3.42 -8.10
N CYS A 75 0.23 -2.20 -7.88
CA CYS A 75 -1.13 -1.82 -8.21
C CYS A 75 -1.39 -1.91 -9.71
N ALA A 76 -0.43 -1.52 -10.56
CA ALA A 76 -0.52 -1.63 -12.00
C ALA A 76 -0.45 -3.10 -12.48
N ALA A 77 0.34 -3.94 -11.80
CA ALA A 77 0.46 -5.36 -12.13
C ALA A 77 -0.76 -6.21 -11.68
N GLU A 78 -1.43 -5.82 -10.59
CA GLU A 78 -2.55 -6.58 -10.01
C GLU A 78 -3.79 -5.67 -9.77
N PRO A 79 -4.32 -4.94 -10.78
CA PRO A 79 -5.35 -3.92 -10.59
C PRO A 79 -6.71 -4.49 -10.14
N GLN A 80 -6.95 -5.77 -10.42
CA GLN A 80 -8.12 -6.47 -9.92
C GLN A 80 -8.03 -6.76 -8.41
N ARG A 81 -6.82 -6.88 -7.85
CA ARG A 81 -6.59 -7.21 -6.44
C ARG A 81 -6.24 -5.98 -5.59
N ILE A 82 -5.51 -5.03 -6.15
CA ILE A 82 -5.06 -3.83 -5.44
C ILE A 82 -5.86 -2.62 -5.93
N LEU A 83 -6.62 -2.01 -5.03
CA LEU A 83 -7.34 -0.77 -5.27
C LEU A 83 -6.53 0.41 -4.71
N ARG A 84 -6.10 1.31 -5.59
CA ARG A 84 -5.54 2.59 -5.18
C ARG A 84 -6.64 3.53 -4.70
N VAL A 85 -6.43 4.12 -3.53
CA VAL A 85 -7.31 5.10 -2.90
C VAL A 85 -6.49 6.38 -2.71
N ASP A 86 -6.94 7.48 -3.30
CA ASP A 86 -6.28 8.78 -3.13
C ASP A 86 -6.51 9.30 -1.71
N ALA A 87 -5.52 9.09 -0.84
CA ALA A 87 -5.56 9.50 0.56
C ALA A 87 -5.04 10.92 0.79
N ALA A 88 -4.72 11.67 -0.28
CA ALA A 88 -4.42 13.09 -0.18
C ALA A 88 -5.68 13.94 -0.01
N GLN A 89 -6.84 13.40 -0.37
CA GLN A 89 -8.14 14.06 -0.23
C GLN A 89 -8.60 14.16 1.23
N ALA A 90 -9.62 14.98 1.46
CA ALA A 90 -10.27 15.09 2.76
C ALA A 90 -10.93 13.75 3.16
N LEU A 91 -10.92 13.44 4.46
CA LEU A 91 -11.42 12.17 5.00
C LEU A 91 -12.83 11.78 4.53
N PRO A 92 -13.83 12.70 4.47
CA PRO A 92 -15.14 12.34 3.94
C PRO A 92 -15.11 11.86 2.49
N VAL A 93 -14.28 12.46 1.65
CA VAL A 93 -14.17 12.09 0.22
C VAL A 93 -13.49 10.74 0.06
N VAL A 94 -12.45 10.47 0.85
CA VAL A 94 -11.79 9.15 0.91
C VAL A 94 -12.79 8.08 1.32
N HIS A 95 -13.59 8.35 2.35
CA HIS A 95 -14.61 7.45 2.87
C HIS A 95 -15.68 7.12 1.83
N ASP A 96 -16.24 8.13 1.17
CA ASP A 96 -17.28 7.93 0.15
C ASP A 96 -16.74 7.19 -1.08
N THR A 97 -15.52 7.50 -1.51
CA THR A 97 -14.85 6.79 -2.60
C THR A 97 -14.68 5.31 -2.27
N LEU A 98 -14.20 5.00 -1.06
CA LEU A 98 -14.06 3.62 -0.59
C LEU A 98 -15.39 2.87 -0.57
N ARG A 99 -16.42 3.50 0.01
CA ARG A 99 -17.76 2.89 0.11
C ARG A 99 -18.32 2.54 -1.26
N ALA A 100 -18.21 3.44 -2.24
CA ALA A 100 -18.66 3.21 -3.61
C ALA A 100 -17.89 2.06 -4.28
N GLN A 101 -16.56 2.04 -4.16
CA GLN A 101 -15.71 1.01 -4.77
C GLN A 101 -15.95 -0.38 -4.16
N LEU A 102 -16.13 -0.46 -2.84
CA LEU A 102 -16.42 -1.73 -2.17
C LEU A 102 -17.81 -2.27 -2.54
N ALA A 103 -18.82 -1.40 -2.62
CA ALA A 103 -20.16 -1.80 -3.05
C ALA A 103 -20.16 -2.43 -4.46
N LEU A 104 -19.45 -1.82 -5.41
CA LEU A 104 -19.31 -2.35 -6.77
C LEU A 104 -18.63 -3.72 -6.79
N ARG A 105 -17.58 -3.91 -6.00
CA ARG A 105 -16.83 -5.17 -5.92
C ARG A 105 -17.63 -6.30 -5.28
N LEU A 106 -18.40 -6.00 -4.23
CA LEU A 106 -19.27 -6.97 -3.58
C LEU A 106 -20.39 -7.42 -4.52
N ALA A 107 -21.02 -6.48 -5.25
CA ALA A 107 -22.03 -6.82 -6.24
C ALA A 107 -21.48 -7.78 -7.32
N ALA A 108 -20.26 -7.52 -7.81
CA ALA A 108 -19.60 -8.37 -8.80
C ALA A 108 -19.19 -9.76 -8.26
N HIS A 109 -19.08 -9.95 -6.94
CA HIS A 109 -18.76 -11.24 -6.32
C HIS A 109 -20.00 -12.09 -6.01
N CYS A 110 -21.17 -11.47 -5.88
CA CYS A 110 -22.44 -12.15 -5.61
C CYS A 110 -23.23 -12.49 -6.90
N SER A 111 -22.68 -12.17 -8.07
CA SER A 111 -23.25 -12.45 -9.39
C SER A 111 -22.60 -13.69 -10.00
#